data_AF-A0AAP0HNX5-F1
#
_entry.id   AF-A0AAP0HNX5-F1
#
_cell.length_a   1.000
_cell.length_b   1.000
_cell.length_c   1.000
_cell.angle_alpha   90.00
_cell.angle_beta   90.00
_cell.angle_gamma   90.00
#
_symmetry.space_group_name_H-M   'P 1'
#
loop_
_entity.id
_entity.type
_entity.pdbx_description
1 polymer ?
#
loop_
_entity_poly.entity_id
_entity_poly.type
_entity_poly.pdbx_seq_one_letter_code
_entity_poly.pdbx_strand_id
1 'polypeptide(L)'
;MNARRKMVDELLETIIEEHMENANKQQERYDFVDVMLSLMESDYMQHVKFDHGHIKSILIDVLAAGMDTSANVLNLAFPELLRHPKVMYKVQQELKQEVGMDRMVEEMDLPKLSYLNIVIKEILRLHYPVAPLLIPHESTEDIVINEYYIPKKSRVLVNVWALGRDPNVWSEDAEEFNPDRFINLDIDIHGRDFQLIPFGSGRRGCPGMQLGLVMVKYILAQLLHCFNWEVPDGVSPSDLDMTKKLEAKRDDVRDEERRRHGGKVSEIGGEGFSEKSRVEKEEASWTCGDEVNEKEGEGFNTKSRGGEGGGARRAHEAKETLHKREGTKDEAKR
;
A
#
# COMPACT_ATOMS: atom_id res chain seq x y z
N MET A 1 -1.46 31.58 9.28
CA MET A 1 -1.83 30.32 9.94
C MET A 1 -3.34 30.18 10.21
N ASN A 2 -4.08 31.23 10.58
CA ASN A 2 -5.49 31.11 10.99
C ASN A 2 -6.50 30.73 9.88
N ALA A 3 -6.29 31.18 8.63
CA ALA A 3 -7.25 30.93 7.55
C ALA A 3 -7.36 29.44 7.17
N ARG A 4 -6.23 28.73 7.06
CA ARG A 4 -6.22 27.29 6.72
C ARG A 4 -6.87 26.44 7.80
N ARG A 5 -6.57 26.73 9.08
CA ARG A 5 -7.20 26.03 10.21
C ARG A 5 -8.71 26.23 10.22
N LYS A 6 -9.15 27.47 10.00
CA LYS A 6 -10.58 27.80 9.94
C LYS A 6 -11.29 27.09 8.79
N MET A 7 -10.70 27.08 7.59
CA MET A 7 -11.26 26.35 6.45
C MET A 7 -11.39 24.84 6.71
N VAL A 8 -10.37 24.21 7.31
CA VAL A 8 -10.44 22.78 7.65
C VAL A 8 -11.49 22.52 8.72
N ASP A 9 -11.57 23.37 9.73
CA ASP A 9 -12.58 23.26 10.79
C ASP A 9 -14.01 23.39 10.24
N GLU A 10 -14.26 24.36 9.35
CA GLU A 10 -15.54 24.53 8.65
C GLU A 10 -15.89 23.32 7.79
N LEU A 11 -14.93 22.79 7.02
CA LEU A 11 -15.14 21.59 6.20
C LEU A 11 -15.52 20.37 7.06
N LEU A 12 -14.80 20.14 8.16
CA LEU A 12 -15.07 19.00 9.03
C LEU A 12 -16.42 19.15 9.76
N GLU A 13 -16.82 20.37 10.11
CA GLU A 13 -18.16 20.62 10.67
C GLU A 13 -19.24 20.32 9.65
N THR A 14 -19.10 20.78 8.40
CA THR A 14 -20.06 20.47 7.33
C THR A 14 -20.20 18.97 7.11
N ILE A 15 -19.09 18.22 7.11
CA ILE A 15 -19.13 16.75 7.01
C ILE A 15 -19.95 16.15 8.16
N ILE A 16 -19.71 16.59 9.40
CA ILE A 16 -20.46 16.07 10.57
C ILE A 16 -21.95 16.39 10.45
N GLU A 17 -22.31 17.63 10.10
CA GLU A 17 -23.70 18.06 9.92
C GLU A 17 -24.42 17.22 8.86
N GLU A 18 -23.77 16.95 7.72
CA GLU A 18 -24.32 16.10 6.65
C GLU A 18 -24.62 14.67 7.14
N HIS A 19 -23.77 14.08 7.98
CA HIS A 19 -24.00 12.74 8.54
C HIS A 19 -25.14 12.76 9.56
N MET A 20 -25.24 13.79 10.40
CA MET A 20 -26.34 13.94 11.35
C MET A 20 -27.70 14.11 10.66
N GLU A 21 -27.76 14.86 9.56
CA GLU A 21 -28.99 15.00 8.76
C GLU A 21 -29.40 13.68 8.08
N ASN A 22 -28.42 12.87 7.71
CA ASN A 22 -28.65 11.58 7.06
C ASN A 22 -28.91 10.42 8.04
N ALA A 23 -28.59 10.57 9.33
CA ALA A 23 -28.80 9.54 10.36
C ALA A 23 -30.26 9.02 10.46
N ASN A 24 -31.24 9.85 10.08
CA ASN A 24 -32.66 9.48 10.09
C ASN A 24 -33.12 8.73 8.82
N LYS A 25 -32.28 8.65 7.78
CA LYS A 25 -32.55 7.87 6.58
C LYS A 25 -31.97 6.48 6.80
N GLN A 26 -32.69 5.42 6.44
CA GLN A 26 -32.16 4.06 6.49
C GLN A 26 -30.92 3.96 5.59
N GLN A 27 -29.74 4.13 6.19
CA GLN A 27 -28.48 4.16 5.47
C GLN A 27 -27.95 2.73 5.37
N GLU A 28 -27.72 2.25 4.14
CA GLU A 28 -27.20 0.89 3.90
C GLU A 28 -25.70 0.75 4.23
N ARG A 29 -24.97 1.88 4.38
CA ARG A 29 -23.53 1.91 4.62
C ARG A 29 -23.16 2.95 5.67
N TYR A 30 -22.52 2.50 6.73
CA TYR A 30 -21.95 3.36 7.78
C TYR A 30 -20.47 3.58 7.51
N ASP A 31 -19.98 4.79 7.79
CA ASP A 31 -18.56 5.10 7.75
C ASP A 31 -18.00 5.50 9.12
N PHE A 32 -16.75 5.96 9.13
CA PHE A 32 -16.03 6.31 10.34
C PHE A 32 -16.70 7.45 11.13
N VAL A 33 -17.29 8.44 10.45
CA VAL A 33 -17.98 9.57 11.09
C VAL A 33 -19.27 9.08 11.75
N ASP A 34 -20.02 8.21 11.08
CA ASP A 34 -21.24 7.62 11.64
C ASP A 34 -20.95 6.83 12.92
N VAL A 35 -19.88 6.02 12.92
CA VAL A 35 -19.47 5.26 14.11
C VAL A 35 -19.11 6.22 15.25
N MET A 36 -18.37 7.29 14.97
CA MET A 36 -18.02 8.28 15.99
C MET A 36 -19.24 9.00 16.57
N LEU A 37 -20.21 9.36 15.73
CA LEU A 37 -21.48 9.93 16.17
C LEU A 37 -22.27 8.95 17.06
N SER A 38 -22.34 7.67 16.66
CA SER A 38 -23.01 6.64 17.49
C SER A 38 -22.34 6.46 18.86
N LEU A 39 -21.01 6.62 18.93
CA LEU A 39 -20.26 6.56 20.19
C LEU A 39 -20.53 7.77 21.08
N MET A 40 -20.74 8.96 20.52
CA MET A 40 -21.16 10.15 21.27
C MET A 40 -22.51 9.93 21.96
N GLU A 41 -23.43 9.21 21.31
CA GLU A 41 -24.76 8.92 21.86
C GLU A 41 -24.78 7.72 22.83
N SER A 42 -23.68 6.97 22.91
CA SER A 42 -23.60 5.74 23.69
C SER A 42 -23.22 5.97 25.16
N ASP A 43 -23.73 5.11 26.04
CA ASP A 43 -23.38 5.11 27.48
C ASP A 43 -21.90 4.77 27.74
N TYR A 44 -21.17 4.26 26.75
CA TYR A 44 -19.74 3.92 26.89
C TYR A 44 -18.87 5.14 27.19
N MET A 45 -19.29 6.33 26.73
CA MET A 45 -18.57 7.58 26.95
C MET A 45 -19.16 8.41 28.10
N GLN A 46 -20.03 7.85 28.95
CA GLN A 46 -20.69 8.60 30.05
C GLN A 46 -19.71 9.31 31.02
N HIS A 47 -18.45 8.87 31.08
CA HIS A 47 -17.41 9.44 31.93
C HIS A 47 -16.38 10.30 31.15
N VAL A 48 -16.54 10.43 29.83
CA VAL A 48 -15.63 11.17 28.94
C VAL A 48 -16.46 12.16 28.14
N LYS A 49 -16.14 13.46 28.25
CA LYS A 49 -16.78 14.48 27.41
C LYS A 49 -16.32 14.29 25.97
N PHE A 50 -17.12 13.62 25.15
CA PHE A 50 -16.88 13.40 23.73
C PHE A 50 -17.83 14.29 22.92
N ASP A 51 -17.28 15.22 22.13
CA ASP A 51 -18.04 16.23 21.38
C ASP A 51 -17.53 16.35 19.93
N HIS A 52 -18.19 17.17 19.09
CA HIS A 52 -17.79 17.38 17.70
C HIS A 52 -16.33 17.82 17.57
N GLY A 53 -15.82 18.61 18.52
CA GLY A 53 -14.42 19.03 18.53
C GLY A 53 -13.46 17.83 18.60
N HIS A 54 -13.81 16.80 19.36
CA HIS A 54 -13.06 15.55 19.42
C HIS A 54 -13.20 14.73 18.13
N ILE A 55 -14.40 14.63 17.55
CA ILE A 55 -14.59 13.95 16.26
C ILE A 55 -13.72 14.61 15.18
N LYS A 56 -13.79 15.94 15.05
CA LYS A 56 -12.99 16.70 14.08
C LYS A 56 -11.48 16.47 14.28
N SER A 57 -11.03 16.45 15.53
CA SER A 57 -9.62 16.22 15.87
C SER A 57 -9.17 14.80 15.53
N ILE A 58 -9.99 13.79 15.82
CA ILE A 58 -9.68 12.41 15.47
C ILE A 58 -9.70 12.22 13.95
N LEU A 59 -10.68 12.81 13.25
CA LEU A 59 -10.81 12.70 11.80
C LEU A 59 -9.60 13.29 11.09
N ILE A 60 -9.13 14.48 11.48
CA ILE A 60 -7.91 15.06 10.89
C ILE A 60 -6.67 14.23 11.19
N ASP A 61 -6.55 13.68 12.41
CA ASP A 61 -5.41 12.83 12.79
C ASP A 61 -5.38 11.53 11.96
N VAL A 62 -6.53 10.86 11.79
CA VAL A 62 -6.62 9.62 10.98
C VAL A 62 -6.33 9.91 9.51
N LEU A 63 -6.91 10.98 8.96
CA LEU A 63 -6.69 11.38 7.56
C LEU A 63 -5.22 11.71 7.30
N ALA A 64 -4.60 12.54 8.15
CA ALA A 64 -3.19 12.90 8.02
C ALA A 64 -2.28 11.67 8.16
N ALA A 65 -2.52 10.82 9.17
CA ALA A 65 -1.72 9.64 9.41
C ALA A 65 -1.86 8.59 8.29
N GLY A 66 -3.05 8.39 7.73
CA GLY A 66 -3.31 7.39 6.71
C GLY A 66 -2.86 7.79 5.31
N MET A 67 -3.10 9.05 4.90
CA MET A 67 -2.81 9.52 3.55
C MET A 67 -1.31 9.65 3.29
N ASP A 68 -0.60 10.40 4.13
CA ASP A 68 0.82 10.73 3.89
C ASP A 68 1.70 9.47 3.91
N THR A 69 1.40 8.54 4.82
CA THR A 69 2.19 7.31 4.99
C THR A 69 1.98 6.35 3.81
N SER A 70 0.73 6.10 3.42
CA SER A 70 0.40 5.22 2.30
C SER A 70 0.94 5.77 0.97
N ALA A 71 0.80 7.08 0.74
CA ALA A 71 1.34 7.73 -0.45
C ALA A 71 2.88 7.60 -0.53
N ASN A 72 3.60 7.77 0.59
CA ASN A 72 5.05 7.56 0.61
C ASN A 72 5.42 6.11 0.30
N VAL A 73 4.67 5.12 0.79
CA VAL A 73 4.92 3.70 0.45
C VAL A 73 4.83 3.52 -1.06
N LEU A 74 3.77 4.02 -1.69
CA LEU A 74 3.56 3.91 -3.13
C LEU A 74 4.65 4.64 -3.93
N ASN A 75 5.02 5.86 -3.50
CA ASN A 75 6.07 6.67 -4.13
C ASN A 75 7.45 6.01 -4.07
N LEU A 76 7.68 5.09 -3.13
CA LEU A 76 8.89 4.29 -3.04
C LEU A 76 8.74 2.96 -3.80
N ALA A 77 7.56 2.36 -3.75
CA ALA A 77 7.26 1.09 -4.41
C ALA A 77 7.45 1.16 -5.94
N PHE A 78 6.91 2.20 -6.59
CA PHE A 78 6.98 2.31 -8.05
C PHE A 78 8.41 2.43 -8.58
N PRO A 79 9.24 3.36 -8.08
CA PRO A 79 10.63 3.44 -8.50
C PRO A 79 11.42 2.15 -8.21
N GLU A 80 11.20 1.48 -7.07
CA GLU A 80 11.87 0.19 -6.81
C GLU A 80 11.48 -0.89 -7.81
N LEU A 81 10.20 -0.98 -8.18
CA LEU A 81 9.75 -1.94 -9.19
C LEU A 81 10.29 -1.61 -10.59
N LEU A 82 10.38 -0.33 -10.95
CA LEU A 82 11.00 0.12 -12.19
C LEU A 82 12.51 -0.17 -12.24
N ARG A 83 13.20 -0.03 -11.09
CA ARG A 83 14.61 -0.42 -10.92
C ARG A 83 14.82 -1.93 -11.00
N HIS A 84 13.78 -2.71 -10.70
CA HIS A 84 13.81 -4.17 -10.70
C HIS A 84 12.74 -4.79 -11.61
N PRO A 85 12.87 -4.68 -12.95
CA PRO A 85 11.85 -5.16 -13.90
C PRO A 85 11.49 -6.64 -13.74
N LYS A 86 12.45 -7.48 -13.30
CA LYS A 86 12.20 -8.90 -13.01
C LYS A 86 11.19 -9.09 -11.87
N VAL A 87 11.26 -8.27 -10.83
CA VAL A 87 10.32 -8.28 -9.71
C VAL A 87 8.96 -7.79 -10.17
N MET A 88 8.92 -6.68 -10.91
CA MET A 88 7.68 -6.13 -11.47
C MET A 88 6.97 -7.15 -12.36
N TYR A 89 7.71 -7.83 -13.23
CA TYR A 89 7.19 -8.87 -14.11
C TYR A 89 6.56 -10.03 -13.31
N LYS A 90 7.21 -10.51 -12.24
CA LYS A 90 6.65 -11.56 -11.38
C LYS A 90 5.32 -11.13 -10.74
N VAL A 91 5.21 -9.88 -10.26
CA VAL A 91 3.95 -9.33 -9.72
C VAL A 91 2.87 -9.28 -10.81
N GLN A 92 3.21 -8.81 -12.01
CA GLN A 92 2.27 -8.76 -13.14
C GLN A 92 1.80 -10.17 -13.57
N GLN A 93 2.69 -11.17 -13.54
CA GLN A 93 2.30 -12.56 -13.79
C GLN A 93 1.36 -13.10 -12.71
N GLU A 94 1.62 -12.83 -11.43
CA GLU A 94 0.72 -13.19 -10.33
C GLU A 94 -0.66 -12.55 -10.52
N LEU A 95 -0.71 -11.25 -10.83
CA LEU A 95 -1.95 -10.54 -11.10
C LEU A 95 -2.71 -11.14 -12.29
N LYS A 96 -2.02 -11.47 -13.38
CA LYS A 96 -2.63 -12.11 -14.56
C LYS A 96 -3.21 -13.49 -14.23
N GLN A 97 -2.56 -14.26 -13.35
CA GLN A 97 -3.00 -15.59 -12.95
C GLN A 97 -4.20 -15.56 -11.99
N GLU A 98 -4.16 -14.70 -10.97
CA GLU A 98 -5.17 -14.68 -9.90
C GLU A 98 -6.41 -13.83 -10.26
N VAL A 99 -6.22 -12.75 -11.03
CA VAL A 99 -7.29 -11.80 -11.37
C VAL A 99 -7.82 -12.03 -12.80
N GLY A 100 -6.92 -12.37 -13.74
CA GLY A 100 -7.20 -12.38 -15.18
C GLY A 100 -7.04 -11.01 -15.82
N MET A 101 -7.22 -10.88 -17.14
CA MET A 101 -7.12 -9.59 -17.86
C MET A 101 -8.48 -8.97 -18.18
N ASP A 102 -9.58 -9.68 -17.89
CA ASP A 102 -10.95 -9.30 -18.29
C ASP A 102 -11.67 -8.41 -17.26
N ARG A 103 -11.09 -8.20 -16.09
CA ARG A 103 -11.66 -7.40 -15.00
C ARG A 103 -10.59 -6.68 -14.20
N MET A 104 -10.98 -5.65 -13.47
CA MET A 104 -10.10 -4.95 -12.53
C MET A 104 -9.89 -5.74 -11.24
N VAL A 105 -8.83 -5.41 -10.52
CA VAL A 105 -8.51 -5.96 -9.20
C VAL A 105 -9.62 -5.59 -8.22
N GLU A 106 -10.11 -6.58 -7.45
CA GLU A 106 -11.04 -6.34 -6.35
C GLU A 106 -10.36 -6.59 -5.00
N GLU A 107 -10.91 -6.03 -3.92
CA GLU A 107 -10.37 -6.23 -2.56
C GLU A 107 -10.26 -7.72 -2.19
N MET A 108 -11.21 -8.54 -2.66
CA MET A 108 -11.24 -9.98 -2.40
C MET A 108 -10.09 -10.75 -3.06
N ASP A 109 -9.38 -10.15 -4.03
CA ASP A 109 -8.23 -10.78 -4.68
C ASP A 109 -6.94 -10.57 -3.89
N LEU A 110 -6.85 -9.51 -3.08
CA LEU A 110 -5.63 -9.13 -2.36
C LEU A 110 -5.04 -10.25 -1.48
N PRO A 111 -5.84 -11.11 -0.80
CA PRO A 111 -5.28 -12.24 -0.05
C PRO A 111 -4.54 -13.27 -0.90
N LYS A 112 -4.86 -13.38 -2.20
CA LYS A 112 -4.24 -14.34 -3.13
C LYS A 112 -2.90 -13.84 -3.69
N LEU A 113 -2.65 -12.54 -3.65
CA LEU A 113 -1.45 -11.89 -4.20
C LEU A 113 -0.25 -12.03 -3.25
N SER A 114 0.23 -13.26 -3.11
CA SER A 114 1.30 -13.66 -2.19
C SER A 114 2.65 -12.99 -2.47
N TYR A 115 3.02 -12.85 -3.74
CA TYR A 115 4.28 -12.25 -4.15
C TYR A 115 4.22 -10.73 -4.01
N LEU A 116 3.09 -10.11 -4.35
CA LEU A 116 2.86 -8.68 -4.03
C LEU A 116 2.98 -8.39 -2.53
N ASN A 117 2.47 -9.29 -1.67
CA ASN A 117 2.62 -9.14 -0.22
C ASN A 117 4.09 -9.15 0.20
N ILE A 118 4.89 -10.03 -0.39
CA ILE A 118 6.34 -10.12 -0.15
C ILE A 118 7.07 -8.86 -0.65
N VAL A 119 6.71 -8.35 -1.83
CA VAL A 119 7.24 -7.08 -2.37
C VAL A 119 6.98 -5.93 -1.40
N ILE A 120 5.76 -5.81 -0.88
CA ILE A 120 5.41 -4.75 0.08
C ILE A 120 6.17 -4.93 1.40
N LYS A 121 6.36 -6.15 1.89
CA LYS A 121 7.20 -6.41 3.07
C LYS A 121 8.64 -5.91 2.85
N GLU A 122 9.21 -6.16 1.68
CA GLU A 122 10.57 -5.70 1.34
C GLU A 122 10.66 -4.18 1.21
N ILE A 123 9.65 -3.53 0.59
CA ILE A 123 9.58 -2.07 0.54
C ILE A 123 9.52 -1.48 1.95
N LEU A 124 8.72 -2.06 2.84
CA LEU A 124 8.59 -1.61 4.23
C LEU A 124 9.87 -1.84 5.05
N ARG A 125 10.59 -2.95 4.80
CA ARG A 125 11.89 -3.25 5.41
C ARG A 125 12.94 -2.22 4.98
N LEU A 126 13.09 -2.02 3.67
CA LEU A 126 14.17 -1.24 3.12
C LEU A 126 13.88 0.26 3.23
N HIS A 127 12.71 0.74 2.85
CA HIS A 127 12.50 2.18 2.73
C HIS A 127 11.81 2.84 3.91
N TYR A 128 11.33 2.08 4.90
CA TYR A 128 10.45 2.52 6.00
C TYR A 128 9.81 3.92 5.73
N PRO A 129 8.66 3.97 5.05
CA PRO A 129 8.20 5.14 4.29
C PRO A 129 7.81 6.37 5.12
N VAL A 130 7.81 6.27 6.46
CA VAL A 130 7.37 7.34 7.36
C VAL A 130 8.54 8.09 7.99
N ALA A 131 9.48 7.38 8.62
CA ALA A 131 10.69 7.93 9.23
C ALA A 131 11.66 6.81 9.66
N PRO A 132 13.00 7.01 9.65
CA PRO A 132 13.94 5.97 10.08
C PRO A 132 13.76 5.49 11.53
N LEU A 133 13.02 6.24 12.35
CA LEU A 133 12.73 5.97 13.75
C LEU A 133 11.22 5.80 13.98
N LEU A 134 10.83 4.87 14.85
CA LEU A 134 9.46 4.81 15.36
C LEU A 134 9.10 6.05 16.19
N ILE A 135 7.80 6.25 16.42
CA ILE A 135 7.29 7.33 17.27
C ILE A 135 7.99 7.30 18.63
N PRO A 136 8.50 8.44 19.13
CA PRO A 136 9.17 8.48 20.41
C PRO A 136 8.27 8.04 21.56
N HIS A 137 8.82 7.21 22.44
CA HIS A 137 8.21 6.84 23.72
C HIS A 137 8.90 7.57 24.86
N GLU A 138 8.22 7.72 25.99
CA GLU A 138 8.80 8.27 27.22
C GLU A 138 8.64 7.25 28.35
N SER A 139 9.72 6.98 29.10
CA SER A 139 9.63 6.05 30.22
C SER A 139 8.84 6.65 31.39
N THR A 140 7.91 5.88 31.93
CA THR A 140 7.06 6.29 33.05
C THR A 140 7.71 6.10 34.41
N GLU A 141 8.74 5.26 34.47
CA GLU A 141 9.50 4.87 35.64
C GLU A 141 10.96 4.56 35.27
N ASP A 142 11.79 4.42 36.29
CA ASP A 142 13.17 3.96 36.15
C ASP A 142 13.15 2.47 35.79
N ILE A 143 13.89 2.08 34.76
CA ILE A 143 13.91 0.69 34.27
C ILE A 143 15.31 0.28 33.83
N VAL A 144 15.64 -1.00 33.96
CA VAL A 144 16.87 -1.59 33.42
C VAL A 144 16.51 -2.49 32.24
N ILE A 145 17.08 -2.22 31.06
CA ILE A 145 16.89 -3.01 29.83
C ILE A 145 18.26 -3.46 29.34
N ASN A 146 18.48 -4.77 29.21
CA ASN A 146 19.76 -5.35 28.79
C ASN A 146 20.96 -4.73 29.53
N GLU A 147 20.86 -4.63 30.86
CA GLU A 147 21.88 -4.04 31.76
C GLU A 147 22.03 -2.50 31.66
N TYR A 148 21.30 -1.83 30.78
CA TYR A 148 21.26 -0.36 30.70
C TYR A 148 20.18 0.21 31.61
N TYR A 149 20.58 1.08 32.55
CA TYR A 149 19.65 1.86 33.36
C TYR A 149 19.10 3.04 32.57
N ILE A 150 17.77 3.10 32.47
CA ILE A 150 17.00 4.14 31.78
C ILE A 150 16.21 4.91 32.85
N PRO A 151 16.58 6.16 33.15
CA PRO A 151 15.85 6.99 34.09
C PRO A 151 14.43 7.29 33.62
N LYS A 152 13.52 7.48 34.57
CA LYS A 152 12.18 8.03 34.35
C LYS A 152 12.23 9.31 33.51
N LYS A 153 11.25 9.48 32.61
CA LYS A 153 11.14 10.59 31.63
C LYS A 153 12.20 10.56 30.52
N SER A 154 12.92 9.45 30.36
CA SER A 154 13.81 9.29 29.21
C SER A 154 13.01 9.09 27.93
N ARG A 155 13.37 9.80 26.86
CA ARG A 155 12.81 9.58 25.53
C ARG A 155 13.53 8.43 24.84
N VAL A 156 12.76 7.44 24.40
CA VAL A 156 13.24 6.24 23.71
C VAL A 156 12.78 6.27 22.26
N LEU A 157 13.72 6.04 21.34
CA LEU A 157 13.45 5.93 19.90
C LEU A 157 13.99 4.60 19.41
N VAL A 158 13.18 3.89 18.61
CA VAL A 158 13.57 2.61 18.00
C VAL A 158 13.98 2.88 16.56
N ASN A 159 15.23 2.54 16.23
CA ASN A 159 15.79 2.75 14.90
C ASN A 159 15.47 1.58 13.96
N VAL A 160 14.29 1.64 13.36
CA VAL A 160 13.80 0.63 12.41
C VAL A 160 14.58 0.64 11.09
N TRP A 161 15.17 1.77 10.71
CA TRP A 161 16.06 1.82 9.55
C TRP A 161 17.29 0.93 9.71
N ALA A 162 17.90 0.96 10.89
CA ALA A 162 19.03 0.08 11.23
C ALA A 162 18.59 -1.39 11.35
N LEU A 163 17.44 -1.66 12.00
CA LEU A 163 16.90 -3.02 12.11
C LEU A 163 16.63 -3.65 10.74
N GLY A 164 16.08 -2.87 9.81
CA GLY A 164 15.83 -3.32 8.44
C GLY A 164 17.09 -3.60 7.64
N ARG A 165 18.27 -3.13 8.07
CA ARG A 165 19.55 -3.21 7.33
C ARG A 165 20.65 -3.97 8.06
N ASP A 166 20.34 -4.60 9.20
CA ASP A 166 21.34 -5.35 9.95
C ASP A 166 21.77 -6.62 9.19
N PRO A 167 23.03 -6.73 8.74
CA PRO A 167 23.50 -7.91 8.00
C PRO A 167 23.48 -9.20 8.85
N ASN A 168 23.50 -9.08 10.18
CA ASN A 168 23.38 -10.23 11.07
C ASN A 168 21.99 -10.87 11.01
N VAL A 169 20.98 -10.11 10.56
CA VAL A 169 19.59 -10.55 10.45
C VAL A 169 19.20 -10.79 8.99
N TRP A 170 19.67 -9.95 8.07
CA TRP A 170 19.24 -9.89 6.66
C TRP A 170 20.31 -10.26 5.64
N SER A 171 21.38 -10.94 6.06
CA SER A 171 22.56 -11.30 5.26
C SER A 171 23.35 -10.11 4.70
N GLU A 172 24.48 -10.37 4.02
CA GLU A 172 25.38 -9.33 3.51
C GLU A 172 24.70 -8.39 2.49
N ASP A 173 23.63 -8.85 1.84
CA ASP A 173 22.80 -8.10 0.90
C ASP A 173 21.68 -7.30 1.59
N ALA A 174 21.80 -7.01 2.88
CA ALA A 174 20.78 -6.30 3.66
C ALA A 174 20.41 -4.90 3.10
N GLU A 175 21.29 -4.26 2.34
CA GLU A 175 21.00 -2.97 1.69
C GLU A 175 20.32 -3.12 0.33
N GLU A 176 20.29 -4.32 -0.23
CA GLU A 176 19.72 -4.59 -1.55
C GLU A 176 18.21 -4.85 -1.46
N PHE A 177 17.48 -4.35 -2.45
CA PHE A 177 16.07 -4.66 -2.64
C PHE A 177 15.93 -6.05 -3.27
N ASN A 178 15.54 -7.04 -2.46
CA ASN A 178 15.38 -8.41 -2.90
C ASN A 178 14.16 -9.06 -2.21
N PRO A 179 12.96 -8.93 -2.80
CA PRO A 179 11.74 -9.52 -2.24
C PRO A 179 11.81 -11.04 -2.09
N ASP A 180 12.56 -11.75 -2.95
CA ASP A 180 12.65 -13.21 -2.92
C ASP A 180 13.15 -13.75 -1.57
N ARG A 181 13.82 -12.91 -0.75
CA ARG A 181 14.22 -13.26 0.61
C ARG A 181 13.03 -13.71 1.47
N PHE A 182 11.82 -13.20 1.24
CA PHE A 182 10.65 -13.58 2.03
C PHE A 182 9.94 -14.86 1.57
N ILE A 183 10.32 -15.49 0.45
CA ILE A 183 9.58 -16.63 -0.12
C ILE A 183 9.48 -17.83 0.84
N ASN A 184 10.47 -18.01 1.73
CA ASN A 184 10.49 -19.09 2.71
C ASN A 184 10.67 -18.57 4.15
N LEU A 185 10.45 -17.28 4.38
CA LEU A 185 10.60 -16.64 5.68
C LEU A 185 9.21 -16.23 6.19
N ASP A 186 8.75 -16.93 7.23
CA ASP A 186 7.49 -16.62 7.90
C ASP A 186 7.68 -15.49 8.92
N ILE A 187 8.00 -14.30 8.42
CA ILE A 187 8.15 -13.08 9.22
C ILE A 187 6.83 -12.31 9.21
N ASP A 188 6.29 -12.09 10.39
CA ASP A 188 5.09 -11.30 10.63
C ASP A 188 5.41 -9.80 10.81
N ILE A 189 4.62 -8.96 10.13
CA ILE A 189 4.70 -7.49 10.25
C ILE A 189 3.70 -6.94 11.28
N HIS A 190 2.91 -7.79 11.94
CA HIS A 190 1.96 -7.41 12.99
C HIS A 190 2.61 -7.22 14.37
N GLY A 191 3.95 -7.15 14.43
CA GLY A 191 4.69 -6.76 15.63
C GLY A 191 5.08 -7.93 16.56
N ARG A 192 4.99 -9.18 16.09
CA ARG A 192 5.52 -10.35 16.81
C ARG A 192 7.01 -10.57 16.54
N ASP A 193 7.46 -10.33 15.30
CA ASP A 193 8.83 -10.53 14.89
C ASP A 193 9.60 -9.21 14.85
N PHE A 194 10.44 -8.97 15.86
CA PHE A 194 11.11 -7.69 16.07
C PHE A 194 12.15 -7.32 15.00
N GLN A 195 12.52 -8.27 14.14
CA GLN A 195 13.34 -8.00 12.97
C GLN A 195 12.64 -7.10 11.93
N LEU A 196 11.30 -7.08 11.90
CA LEU A 196 10.53 -6.28 10.96
C LEU A 196 9.25 -5.73 11.61
N ILE A 197 9.34 -4.50 12.12
CA ILE A 197 8.23 -3.82 12.83
C ILE A 197 7.81 -2.50 12.15
N PRO A 198 7.39 -2.53 10.87
CA PRO A 198 7.06 -1.33 10.10
C PRO A 198 5.92 -0.52 10.74
N PHE A 199 5.04 -1.20 11.47
CA PHE A 199 3.89 -0.62 12.16
C PHE A 199 4.07 -0.48 13.68
N GLY A 200 5.30 -0.68 14.18
CA GLY A 200 5.56 -0.78 15.62
C GLY A 200 5.02 -2.08 16.22
N SER A 201 4.93 -2.14 17.55
CA SER A 201 4.45 -3.32 18.28
C SER A 201 3.76 -2.92 19.59
N GLY A 202 2.95 -3.84 20.13
CA GLY A 202 2.27 -3.70 21.42
C GLY A 202 1.14 -2.66 21.44
N ARG A 203 0.84 -2.13 22.63
CA ARG A 203 -0.32 -1.25 22.89
C ARG A 203 -0.32 0.08 22.10
N ARG A 204 0.81 0.43 21.49
CA ARG A 204 0.99 1.67 20.70
C ARG A 204 1.40 1.36 19.26
N GLY A 205 1.20 0.14 18.80
CA GLY A 205 1.29 -0.21 17.38
C GLY A 205 0.30 0.59 16.53
N CYS A 206 0.58 0.70 15.24
CA CYS A 206 -0.22 1.49 14.31
C CYS A 206 -1.67 0.98 14.26
N PRO A 207 -2.67 1.81 14.62
CA PRO A 207 -4.07 1.40 14.56
C PRO A 207 -4.57 1.23 13.11
N GLY A 208 -3.94 1.93 12.16
CA GLY A 208 -4.30 1.89 10.74
C GLY A 208 -3.60 0.81 9.92
N MET A 209 -2.88 -0.13 10.55
CA MET A 209 -2.06 -1.14 9.84
C MET A 209 -2.86 -1.92 8.79
N GLN A 210 -4.04 -2.42 9.14
CA GLN A 210 -4.85 -3.22 8.22
C GLN A 210 -5.32 -2.39 7.02
N LEU A 211 -5.90 -1.22 7.28
CA LEU A 211 -6.37 -0.32 6.23
C LEU A 211 -5.22 0.14 5.33
N GLY A 212 -4.08 0.53 5.90
CA GLY A 212 -2.90 0.96 5.14
C GLY A 212 -2.35 -0.15 4.24
N LEU A 213 -2.27 -1.39 4.73
CA LEU A 213 -1.85 -2.53 3.93
C LEU A 213 -2.82 -2.82 2.79
N VAL A 214 -4.13 -2.79 3.05
CA VAL A 214 -5.15 -2.98 2.01
C VAL A 214 -5.05 -1.89 0.94
N MET A 215 -4.98 -0.61 1.35
CA MET A 215 -4.88 0.53 0.44
C MET A 215 -3.62 0.47 -0.44
N VAL A 216 -2.45 0.23 0.15
CA VAL A 216 -1.19 0.13 -0.60
C VAL A 216 -1.23 -1.06 -1.56
N LYS A 217 -1.67 -2.23 -1.11
CA LYS A 217 -1.80 -3.43 -1.95
C LYS A 217 -2.75 -3.18 -3.12
N TYR A 218 -3.92 -2.63 -2.83
CA TYR A 218 -4.97 -2.40 -3.81
C TYR A 218 -4.52 -1.42 -4.88
N ILE A 219 -4.00 -0.25 -4.49
CA ILE A 219 -3.54 0.76 -5.44
C ILE A 219 -2.37 0.23 -6.28
N LEU A 220 -1.40 -0.44 -5.65
CA LEU A 220 -0.25 -0.98 -6.37
C LEU A 220 -0.66 -2.10 -7.34
N ALA A 221 -1.53 -3.03 -6.89
CA ALA A 221 -2.08 -4.09 -7.73
C ALA A 221 -2.83 -3.51 -8.94
N GLN A 222 -3.74 -2.56 -8.71
CA GLN A 222 -4.55 -1.95 -9.76
C GLN A 222 -3.68 -1.28 -10.83
N LEU A 223 -2.69 -0.51 -10.40
CA LEU A 223 -1.80 0.23 -11.31
C LEU A 223 -0.86 -0.70 -12.08
N LEU A 224 -0.32 -1.75 -11.46
CA LEU A 224 0.53 -2.72 -12.13
C LEU A 224 -0.25 -3.65 -13.07
N HIS A 225 -1.55 -3.86 -12.78
CA HIS A 225 -2.44 -4.69 -13.57
C HIS A 225 -2.93 -3.97 -14.83
N CYS A 226 -3.28 -2.68 -14.72
CA CYS A 226 -3.85 -1.92 -15.82
C CYS A 226 -2.82 -1.28 -16.76
N PHE A 227 -1.57 -1.10 -16.31
CA PHE A 227 -0.56 -0.35 -17.06
C PHE A 227 0.78 -1.10 -17.14
N ASN A 228 1.45 -0.94 -18.29
CA ASN A 228 2.86 -1.26 -18.40
C ASN A 228 3.68 -0.01 -18.08
N TRP A 229 4.55 -0.12 -17.08
CA TRP A 229 5.32 1.01 -16.56
C TRP A 229 6.75 0.98 -17.11
N GLU A 230 7.17 2.10 -17.69
CA GLU A 230 8.51 2.28 -18.24
C GLU A 230 9.09 3.61 -17.76
N VAL A 231 10.42 3.67 -17.67
CA VAL A 231 11.14 4.89 -17.31
C VAL A 231 11.18 5.83 -18.54
N PRO A 232 11.02 7.15 -18.38
CA PRO A 232 11.10 8.08 -19.52
C PRO A 232 12.41 7.98 -20.30
N ASP A 233 12.33 8.28 -21.60
CA ASP A 233 13.49 8.26 -22.50
C ASP A 233 14.64 9.11 -21.95
N GLY A 234 15.83 8.50 -21.88
CA GLY A 234 17.05 9.15 -21.41
C GLY A 234 17.27 9.14 -19.90
N VAL A 235 16.38 8.52 -19.10
CA VAL A 235 16.59 8.28 -17.67
C VAL A 235 16.88 6.79 -17.45
N SER A 236 18.01 6.45 -16.81
CA SER A 236 18.27 5.07 -16.41
C SER A 236 17.42 4.73 -15.18
N PRO A 237 16.90 3.49 -15.04
CA PRO A 237 16.25 3.05 -13.81
C PRO A 237 17.14 3.28 -12.58
N SER A 238 18.46 3.12 -12.70
CA SER A 238 19.42 3.37 -11.62
C SER A 238 19.43 4.82 -11.12
N ASP A 239 18.98 5.77 -11.95
CA ASP A 239 19.04 7.20 -11.70
C ASP A 239 17.77 7.71 -11.01
N LEU A 240 16.76 6.83 -10.83
CA LEU A 240 15.57 7.14 -10.04
C LEU A 240 15.97 7.41 -8.59
N ASP A 241 15.71 8.63 -8.15
CA ASP A 241 16.06 9.10 -6.82
C ASP A 241 15.13 8.50 -5.75
N MET A 242 15.66 7.56 -4.98
CA MET A 242 14.96 6.90 -3.87
C MET A 242 14.97 7.71 -2.56
N THR A 243 15.62 8.88 -2.55
CA THR A 243 15.77 9.72 -1.36
C THR A 243 14.81 10.91 -1.34
N LYS A 244 14.33 11.34 -2.52
CA LYS A 244 13.30 12.36 -2.61
C LYS A 244 11.93 11.69 -2.45
N LYS A 245 11.16 12.15 -1.46
CA LYS A 245 9.70 12.09 -1.59
C LYS A 245 9.37 12.70 -2.95
N LEU A 246 8.57 12.04 -3.77
CA LEU A 246 7.94 12.65 -4.93
C LEU A 246 7.02 13.76 -4.43
N GLU A 247 7.60 14.87 -3.99
CA GLU A 247 6.93 16.14 -3.99
C GLU A 247 6.66 16.40 -5.45
N ALA A 248 5.39 16.37 -5.85
CA ALA A 248 4.97 16.99 -7.09
C ALA A 248 5.48 18.43 -7.02
N LYS A 249 6.67 18.67 -7.59
CA LYS A 249 7.12 20.01 -7.83
C LYS A 249 6.02 20.60 -8.68
N ARG A 250 5.39 21.66 -8.17
CA ARG A 250 4.76 22.64 -9.05
C ARG A 250 5.90 23.27 -9.83
N ASP A 251 6.45 22.54 -10.78
CA ASP A 251 7.37 23.12 -11.73
C ASP A 251 6.56 24.17 -12.48
N ASP A 252 7.09 25.37 -12.34
CA ASP A 252 6.74 26.66 -12.89
C ASP A 252 6.38 26.59 -14.40
N VAL A 253 5.19 26.06 -14.74
CA VAL A 253 4.61 26.18 -16.10
C VAL A 253 4.54 27.66 -16.51
N ARG A 254 4.43 28.56 -15.51
CA ARG A 254 4.40 30.01 -15.73
C ARG A 254 5.72 30.61 -16.18
N ASP A 255 6.85 29.99 -15.88
CA ASP A 255 8.17 30.60 -16.07
C ASP A 255 8.83 30.18 -17.41
N GLU A 256 8.39 29.06 -17.99
CA GLU A 256 8.66 28.71 -19.40
C GLU A 256 7.78 29.51 -20.37
N GLU A 257 6.49 29.72 -20.06
CA GLU A 257 5.62 30.56 -20.89
C GLU A 257 6.09 32.03 -20.93
N ARG A 258 6.60 32.55 -19.80
CA ARG A 258 7.19 33.90 -19.72
C ARG A 258 8.49 34.05 -20.50
N ARG A 259 9.32 33.00 -20.57
CA ARG A 259 10.52 32.98 -21.42
C ARG A 259 10.16 32.85 -22.91
N ARG A 260 9.07 32.16 -23.25
CA ARG A 260 8.57 32.05 -24.63
C ARG A 260 7.87 33.32 -25.14
N HIS A 261 7.22 34.10 -24.28
CA HIS A 261 6.44 35.29 -24.66
C HIS A 261 7.16 36.63 -24.48
N GLY A 262 8.50 36.62 -24.42
CA GLY A 262 9.34 37.82 -24.42
C GLY A 262 9.71 38.38 -25.81
N GLY A 263 9.13 37.83 -26.89
CA GLY A 263 9.38 38.22 -28.27
C GLY A 263 8.14 38.83 -28.93
N LYS A 264 8.33 39.99 -29.58
CA LYS A 264 7.31 40.79 -30.27
C LYS A 264 6.34 39.96 -31.13
N VAL A 265 5.06 40.31 -31.01
CA VAL A 265 3.99 39.93 -31.93
C VAL A 265 4.26 40.53 -33.30
N SER A 266 4.44 39.68 -34.31
CA SER A 266 4.21 40.01 -35.72
C SER A 266 3.61 38.78 -36.40
N GLU A 267 2.48 38.99 -37.06
CA GLU A 267 1.80 38.03 -37.92
C GLU A 267 2.77 37.45 -38.96
N ILE A 268 2.63 36.15 -39.26
CA ILE A 268 2.54 35.50 -40.59
C ILE A 268 2.76 33.98 -40.41
N GLY A 269 1.74 33.20 -40.79
CA GLY A 269 1.83 31.96 -41.57
C GLY A 269 2.62 30.73 -41.06
N GLY A 270 1.92 29.59 -41.03
CA GLY A 270 2.49 28.31 -41.48
C GLY A 270 2.85 27.27 -40.42
N GLU A 271 1.97 26.26 -40.31
CA GLU A 271 2.23 24.84 -40.01
C GLU A 271 2.78 24.40 -38.63
N GLY A 272 2.01 23.49 -38.00
CA GLY A 272 2.59 22.34 -37.30
C GLY A 272 2.23 22.15 -35.82
N PHE A 273 1.00 21.70 -35.53
CA PHE A 273 0.77 20.72 -34.45
C PHE A 273 -0.52 19.95 -34.75
N SER A 274 -0.39 18.66 -35.06
CA SER A 274 -1.52 17.76 -35.29
C SER A 274 -1.99 17.20 -33.94
N GLU A 275 -2.94 17.88 -33.33
CA GLU A 275 -3.78 17.33 -32.28
C GLU A 275 -4.95 16.60 -32.93
N LYS A 276 -5.07 15.29 -32.69
CA LYS A 276 -6.32 14.56 -32.94
C LYS A 276 -6.88 14.10 -31.61
N SER A 277 -7.61 15.00 -30.95
CA SER A 277 -8.68 14.65 -30.03
C SER A 277 -10.00 15.02 -30.71
N ARG A 278 -10.77 14.02 -31.12
CA ARG A 278 -12.20 14.19 -31.41
C ARG A 278 -12.94 13.33 -30.41
N VAL A 279 -13.50 14.01 -29.42
CA VAL A 279 -14.48 13.46 -28.50
C VAL A 279 -15.77 13.25 -29.28
N GLU A 280 -16.12 11.99 -29.54
CA GLU A 280 -17.50 11.60 -29.78
C GLU A 280 -17.93 10.61 -28.70
N LYS A 281 -19.00 10.98 -27.99
CA LYS A 281 -19.70 10.14 -27.04
C LYS A 281 -20.35 8.99 -27.82
N GLU A 282 -19.86 7.77 -27.61
CA GLU A 282 -20.60 6.54 -27.85
C GLU A 282 -20.08 5.47 -26.90
N GLU A 283 -20.99 4.62 -26.42
CA GLU A 283 -20.80 3.61 -25.36
C GLU A 283 -19.58 2.71 -25.66
N ALA A 284 -18.51 2.85 -24.87
CA ALA A 284 -17.30 2.06 -25.05
C ALA A 284 -17.33 0.80 -24.17
N SER A 285 -17.55 -0.36 -24.80
CA SER A 285 -17.14 -1.66 -24.27
C SER A 285 -15.61 -1.70 -24.24
N TRP A 286 -15.03 -1.96 -23.07
CA TRP A 286 -13.58 -2.09 -22.93
C TRP A 286 -13.17 -3.50 -23.36
N THR A 287 -12.27 -3.59 -24.34
CA THR A 287 -11.48 -4.81 -24.59
C THR A 287 -10.03 -4.50 -24.26
N CYS A 288 -9.44 -5.36 -23.44
CA CYS A 288 -8.03 -5.33 -23.08
C CYS A 288 -7.23 -5.72 -24.33
N GLY A 289 -6.20 -4.94 -24.68
CA GLY A 289 -5.40 -5.16 -25.89
C GLY A 289 -4.58 -6.44 -25.80
N ASP A 290 -4.74 -7.30 -26.80
CA ASP A 290 -3.87 -8.43 -27.11
C ASP A 290 -2.64 -8.00 -27.95
N GLU A 291 -1.62 -8.87 -27.89
CA GLU A 291 -0.44 -9.01 -28.76
C GLU A 291 0.79 -8.12 -28.52
N VAL A 292 1.83 -8.73 -27.96
CA VAL A 292 3.23 -8.45 -28.33
C VAL A 292 3.79 -9.68 -29.04
N ASN A 293 4.19 -9.48 -30.29
CA ASN A 293 4.79 -10.44 -31.20
C ASN A 293 6.04 -11.13 -30.60
N GLU A 294 6.01 -12.46 -30.61
CA GLU A 294 7.20 -13.31 -30.62
C GLU A 294 7.95 -13.11 -31.94
N LYS A 295 9.27 -12.91 -31.86
CA LYS A 295 10.17 -13.18 -32.99
C LYS A 295 11.03 -14.39 -32.66
N GLU A 296 10.84 -15.40 -33.50
CA GLU A 296 11.52 -16.68 -33.51
C GLU A 296 13.04 -16.56 -33.70
N GLY A 297 13.74 -17.50 -33.08
CA GLY A 297 15.13 -17.86 -33.35
C GLY A 297 15.31 -19.34 -33.01
N GLU A 298 15.36 -20.16 -34.06
CA GLU A 298 15.66 -21.60 -34.15
C GLU A 298 16.77 -22.07 -33.17
N GLY A 299 16.85 -23.29 -32.64
CA GLY A 299 16.11 -24.53 -32.78
C GLY A 299 16.93 -25.64 -32.10
N PHE A 300 16.30 -26.69 -31.57
CA PHE A 300 16.94 -28.00 -31.44
C PHE A 300 15.90 -29.11 -31.33
N ASN A 301 16.03 -30.09 -32.22
CA ASN A 301 15.15 -31.21 -32.44
C ASN A 301 15.69 -32.45 -31.75
N THR A 302 14.91 -33.10 -30.89
CA THR A 302 14.98 -34.56 -30.72
C THR A 302 13.60 -35.15 -30.41
N LYS A 303 13.09 -35.91 -31.39
CA LYS A 303 12.04 -36.93 -31.25
C LYS A 303 12.32 -37.90 -30.10
N SER A 304 11.28 -38.34 -29.37
CA SER A 304 10.68 -39.67 -29.58
C SER A 304 9.55 -40.01 -28.59
N ARG A 305 8.48 -40.60 -29.17
CA ARG A 305 7.55 -41.64 -28.64
C ARG A 305 6.96 -41.43 -27.23
N GLY A 306 5.65 -41.30 -27.03
CA GLY A 306 4.56 -42.11 -27.57
C GLY A 306 4.01 -43.00 -26.44
N GLY A 307 2.74 -42.82 -26.07
CA GLY A 307 2.07 -43.65 -25.05
C GLY A 307 0.75 -43.05 -24.57
N GLU A 308 -0.33 -43.67 -25.01
CA GLU A 308 -1.74 -43.33 -24.78
C GLU A 308 -2.21 -43.56 -23.34
N GLY A 309 -3.30 -42.88 -22.98
CA GLY A 309 -4.42 -43.55 -22.30
C GLY A 309 -4.64 -43.27 -20.80
N GLY A 310 -5.70 -42.50 -20.53
CA GLY A 310 -6.76 -42.95 -19.63
C GLY A 310 -6.84 -42.35 -18.22
N GLY A 311 -8.04 -41.89 -17.88
CA GLY A 311 -8.61 -42.22 -16.57
C GLY A 311 -8.90 -41.05 -15.63
N ALA A 312 -9.99 -40.34 -15.91
CA ALA A 312 -10.79 -39.71 -14.87
C ALA A 312 -11.12 -40.73 -13.77
N ARG A 313 -10.64 -40.49 -12.53
CA ARG A 313 -11.17 -40.99 -11.24
C ARG A 313 -10.17 -40.63 -10.13
N ARG A 314 -10.37 -39.49 -9.49
CA ARG A 314 -9.93 -39.23 -8.10
C ARG A 314 -10.59 -37.97 -7.55
N ALA A 315 -11.90 -38.07 -7.37
CA ALA A 315 -12.71 -37.11 -6.63
C ALA A 315 -13.79 -37.89 -5.87
N HIS A 316 -13.39 -38.77 -4.94
CA HIS A 316 -14.34 -39.42 -4.03
C HIS A 316 -13.75 -40.01 -2.73
N GLU A 317 -12.59 -39.54 -2.26
CA GLU A 317 -11.95 -40.08 -1.02
C GLU A 317 -11.34 -39.00 -0.12
N ALA A 318 -12.03 -37.87 0.05
CA ALA A 318 -11.63 -36.82 1.00
C ALA A 318 -12.79 -36.28 1.87
N LYS A 319 -13.86 -37.08 2.07
CA LYS A 319 -15.02 -36.71 2.89
C LYS A 319 -15.24 -37.59 4.14
N GLU A 320 -14.29 -38.44 4.51
CA GLU A 320 -14.47 -39.39 5.62
C GLU A 320 -13.42 -39.33 6.74
N THR A 321 -12.83 -38.15 6.98
CA THR A 321 -11.91 -37.92 8.11
C THR A 321 -12.29 -36.74 9.01
N LEU A 322 -13.46 -36.12 8.79
CA LEU A 322 -13.96 -34.98 9.58
C LEU A 322 -15.09 -35.31 10.58
N HIS A 323 -15.31 -36.59 10.89
CA HIS A 323 -16.37 -37.01 11.83
C HIS A 323 -15.91 -37.84 13.03
N LYS A 324 -14.63 -37.77 13.38
CA LYS A 324 -14.09 -38.34 14.63
C LYS A 324 -13.06 -37.43 15.27
N ARG A 325 -13.48 -36.25 15.73
CA ARG A 325 -12.72 -35.44 16.71
C ARG A 325 -13.56 -34.38 17.44
N GLU A 326 -14.87 -34.58 17.54
CA GLU A 326 -15.73 -33.88 18.49
C GLU A 326 -16.25 -34.90 19.49
N GLY A 327 -15.74 -34.87 20.73
CA GLY A 327 -16.23 -35.72 21.81
C GLY A 327 -15.16 -36.13 22.82
N THR A 328 -14.74 -35.19 23.67
CA THR A 328 -14.19 -35.36 25.06
C THR A 328 -13.64 -33.98 25.48
N LYS A 329 -14.48 -33.06 25.95
CA LYS A 329 -14.79 -32.75 27.36
C LYS A 329 -13.57 -32.56 28.29
N ASP A 330 -13.47 -31.33 28.77
CA ASP A 330 -13.36 -30.92 30.18
C ASP A 330 -12.41 -31.72 31.09
N GLU A 331 -11.26 -31.12 31.42
CA GLU A 331 -10.71 -31.00 32.79
C GLU A 331 -9.28 -30.45 32.74
N ALA A 332 -9.06 -29.22 33.25
CA ALA A 332 -7.91 -28.83 34.07
C ALA A 332 -7.88 -27.31 34.28
N LYS A 333 -8.55 -26.84 35.34
CA LYS A 333 -8.14 -25.65 36.08
C LYS A 333 -7.11 -26.07 37.13
N ARG A 334 -5.92 -25.49 37.10
CA ARG A 334 -5.14 -25.11 38.29
C ARG A 334 -4.06 -24.12 37.94
#